data_AF-A0A1Y2ICP3-F1
#
_entry.id   AF-A0A1Y2ICP3-F1
#
_cell.length_a   1.000
_cell.length_b   1.000
_cell.length_c   1.000
_cell.angle_alpha   90.00
_cell.angle_beta   90.00
_cell.angle_gamma   90.00
#
_symmetry.space_group_name_H-M   'P 1'
#
loop_
_entity.id
_entity.type
_entity.pdbx_description
1 polymer ?
#
loop_
_entity_poly.entity_id
_entity_poly.type
_entity_poly.pdbx_seq_one_letter_code
_entity_poly.pdbx_strand_id
1 'polypeptide(L)'
;MAQRREINVPVDKSLASVLVKCEPSAVERLALNYAAFFENAPRIKSRVSCDALLHALKGFHHLRQLALKAFTPSTALIAPTMQNRASLPITRLELSHYSSGALDVVQLCPQLTELSLYQGQHSCFSTPQRRIAGPENPWPSLQLLEIGHHDDINLVLDRVRAVRRLHVGFPLPYCNAEDHPHAEILHRLVQKSLPIELSLPLRAVENAPSAFWTEIAKAPEAGQLHVLMLDVWVYRMDSSLISCLDALPQSLSTLTITVLRLQILWSAAARQHLMAPGYHDEEHCEQEKRDIAQARSMEPLRTKLLQDLPRRLASAIPSLRYLAIIDDAPSLLSLAWADYRVALGERLANAGTTDSGPGQGGDADHASVVDSEEGVESRRTYQHYGERCWEVRDGEDEKELIDITREDWQTARERVILGAPLRGSVEGV
;
A
#
# COMPACT_ATOMS: atom_id res chain seq x y z
N MET A 1 21.55 -20.93 -5.18
CA MET A 1 20.39 -20.14 -5.61
C MET A 1 19.25 -20.45 -4.66
N ALA A 2 18.72 -19.46 -3.94
CA ALA A 2 17.59 -19.63 -3.03
C ALA A 2 16.32 -20.03 -3.80
N GLN A 3 15.65 -21.12 -3.42
CA GLN A 3 14.45 -21.57 -4.09
C GLN A 3 13.20 -20.92 -3.48
N ARG A 4 12.42 -20.19 -4.30
CA ARG A 4 11.09 -19.70 -3.95
C ARG A 4 10.05 -20.74 -4.36
N ARG A 5 9.14 -21.12 -3.46
CA ARG A 5 8.04 -22.04 -3.74
C ARG A 5 6.71 -21.46 -3.29
N GLU A 6 5.73 -21.49 -4.19
CA GLU A 6 4.34 -21.19 -3.90
C GLU A 6 3.52 -22.46 -4.08
N ILE A 7 2.73 -22.79 -3.07
CA ILE A 7 2.05 -24.08 -2.97
C ILE A 7 0.61 -23.84 -2.56
N ASN A 8 -0.30 -24.24 -3.44
CA ASN A 8 -1.71 -24.36 -3.11
C ASN A 8 -1.91 -25.63 -2.28
N VAL A 9 -2.53 -25.51 -1.12
CA VAL A 9 -2.83 -26.63 -0.22
C VAL A 9 -4.26 -27.07 -0.51
N PRO A 10 -4.47 -28.20 -1.22
CA PRO A 10 -5.81 -28.67 -1.52
C PRO A 10 -6.55 -29.01 -0.24
N VAL A 11 -7.85 -28.75 -0.24
CA VAL A 11 -8.77 -28.94 0.89
C VAL A 11 -8.75 -30.36 1.45
N ASP A 12 -8.54 -31.34 0.58
CA ASP A 12 -8.60 -32.78 0.84
C ASP A 12 -7.25 -33.40 1.20
N LYS A 13 -6.15 -32.63 1.12
CA LYS A 13 -4.80 -33.15 1.36
C LYS A 13 -4.22 -32.61 2.65
N SER A 14 -3.51 -33.48 3.37
CA SER A 14 -2.72 -33.03 4.51
C SER A 14 -1.56 -32.15 4.03
N LEU A 15 -1.27 -31.07 4.75
CA LEU A 15 -0.16 -30.17 4.42
C LEU A 15 1.17 -30.94 4.24
N ALA A 16 1.43 -31.93 5.11
CA ALA A 16 2.60 -32.79 5.00
C ALA A 16 2.65 -33.52 3.64
N SER A 17 1.54 -34.08 3.16
CA SER A 17 1.52 -34.78 1.87
C SER A 17 1.80 -33.87 0.68
N VAL A 18 1.45 -32.59 0.78
CA VAL A 18 1.72 -31.59 -0.26
C VAL A 18 3.20 -31.18 -0.20
N LEU A 19 3.75 -30.98 1.00
CA LEU A 19 5.14 -30.57 1.21
C LEU A 19 6.17 -31.67 1.00
N VAL A 20 5.80 -32.96 1.03
CA VAL A 20 6.71 -34.09 0.71
C VAL A 20 7.34 -33.97 -0.68
N LYS A 21 6.69 -33.26 -1.61
CA LYS A 21 7.23 -33.00 -2.96
C LYS A 21 8.29 -31.89 -2.99
N CYS A 22 8.49 -31.17 -1.89
CA CYS A 22 9.47 -30.11 -1.78
C CYS A 22 10.70 -30.63 -1.05
N GLU A 23 11.88 -30.37 -1.61
CA GLU A 23 13.15 -30.66 -0.95
C GLU A 23 13.36 -29.62 0.18
N PRO A 24 13.25 -30.01 1.47
CA PRO A 24 13.14 -29.03 2.57
C PRO A 24 14.41 -28.21 2.79
N SER A 25 15.57 -28.75 2.42
CA SER A 25 16.88 -28.12 2.57
C SER A 25 17.12 -26.93 1.64
N ALA A 26 16.40 -26.83 0.52
CA ALA A 26 16.63 -25.80 -0.49
C ALA A 26 15.62 -24.63 -0.43
N VAL A 27 14.56 -24.75 0.37
CA VAL A 27 13.44 -23.79 0.37
C VAL A 27 13.67 -22.72 1.44
N GLU A 28 13.91 -21.50 1.00
CA GLU A 28 14.04 -20.32 1.87
C GLU A 28 12.74 -19.53 2.00
N ARG A 29 11.84 -19.67 1.01
CA ARG A 29 10.57 -18.93 0.93
C ARG A 29 9.44 -19.87 0.56
N LEU A 30 8.40 -19.89 1.39
CA LEU A 30 7.23 -20.74 1.22
C LEU A 30 5.96 -19.91 1.33
N ALA A 31 5.11 -19.98 0.30
CA ALA A 31 3.75 -19.46 0.33
C ALA A 31 2.76 -20.62 0.35
N LEU A 32 1.86 -20.62 1.33
CA LEU A 32 0.80 -21.61 1.50
C LEU A 32 -0.56 -20.92 1.32
N ASN A 33 -1.31 -21.37 0.32
CA ASN A 33 -2.66 -20.88 0.07
C ASN A 33 -3.69 -21.94 0.44
N TYR A 34 -4.52 -21.64 1.43
CA TYR A 34 -5.58 -22.52 1.94
C TYR A 34 -6.95 -22.22 1.33
N ALA A 35 -7.08 -21.19 0.48
CA ALA A 35 -8.32 -20.91 -0.22
C ALA A 35 -8.51 -21.92 -1.36
N ALA A 36 -9.65 -22.61 -1.39
CA ALA A 36 -10.16 -23.13 -2.65
C ALA A 36 -10.61 -21.93 -3.50
N PHE A 37 -10.05 -21.79 -4.70
CA PHE A 37 -10.18 -20.64 -5.61
C PHE A 37 -11.59 -20.38 -6.17
N PHE A 38 -12.67 -20.64 -5.44
CA PHE A 38 -14.02 -20.52 -5.99
C PHE A 38 -14.91 -19.65 -5.11
N GLU A 39 -15.33 -18.51 -5.68
CA GLU A 39 -16.29 -17.55 -5.14
C GLU A 39 -17.65 -18.17 -4.77
N ASN A 40 -17.93 -19.39 -5.26
CA ASN A 40 -19.14 -20.16 -4.98
C ASN A 40 -18.89 -21.48 -4.22
N ALA A 41 -17.66 -21.76 -3.78
CA ALA A 41 -17.42 -22.96 -2.99
C ALA A 41 -18.00 -22.81 -1.57
N PRO A 42 -18.78 -23.78 -1.07
CA PRO A 42 -19.36 -23.72 0.27
C PRO A 42 -18.24 -23.58 1.29
N ARG A 43 -18.20 -22.44 2.01
CA ARG A 43 -17.23 -22.07 3.08
C ARG A 43 -16.46 -23.28 3.61
N ILE A 44 -15.36 -23.61 2.93
CA ILE A 44 -14.72 -24.90 3.17
C ILE A 44 -14.02 -24.82 4.52
N LYS A 45 -14.51 -25.61 5.47
CA LYS A 45 -13.99 -25.76 6.83
C LYS A 45 -12.70 -26.59 6.86
N SER A 46 -11.78 -26.45 5.90
CA SER A 46 -10.46 -27.08 6.01
C SER A 46 -9.65 -26.30 7.05
N ARG A 47 -9.94 -26.58 8.33
CA ARG A 47 -9.27 -25.95 9.46
C ARG A 47 -7.97 -26.69 9.70
N VAL A 48 -6.88 -26.17 9.15
CA VAL A 48 -5.54 -26.66 9.43
C VAL A 48 -5.13 -26.13 10.80
N SER A 49 -4.78 -27.03 11.74
CA SER A 49 -4.30 -26.61 13.05
C SER A 49 -2.88 -26.05 12.96
N CYS A 50 -2.50 -25.16 13.89
CA CYS A 50 -1.12 -24.69 13.99
C CYS A 50 -0.13 -25.85 14.24
N ASP A 51 -0.56 -26.93 14.88
CA ASP A 51 0.27 -28.14 15.10
C ASP A 51 0.59 -28.85 13.78
N ALA A 52 -0.40 -28.96 12.90
CA ALA A 52 -0.20 -29.54 11.57
C ALA A 52 0.76 -28.67 10.74
N LEU A 53 0.67 -27.34 10.86
CA LEU A 53 1.62 -26.41 10.25
C LEU A 53 3.04 -26.63 10.79
N LEU A 54 3.22 -26.62 12.12
CA LEU A 54 4.51 -26.83 12.78
C LEU A 54 5.15 -28.16 12.38
N HIS A 55 4.37 -29.25 12.41
CA HIS A 55 4.86 -30.56 12.03
C HIS A 55 5.33 -30.59 10.57
N ALA A 56 4.57 -29.97 9.67
CA ALA A 56 4.91 -29.94 8.25
C ALA A 56 6.16 -29.07 7.96
N LEU A 57 6.38 -28.01 8.75
CA LEU A 57 7.53 -27.10 8.60
C LEU A 57 8.80 -27.58 9.33
N LYS A 58 8.72 -28.61 10.18
CA LYS A 58 9.84 -29.06 11.03
C LYS A 58 11.13 -29.38 10.26
N GLY A 59 11.02 -29.88 9.02
CA GLY A 59 12.18 -30.21 8.18
C GLY A 59 12.76 -29.03 7.39
N PHE A 60 12.10 -27.88 7.38
CA PHE A 60 12.48 -26.72 6.57
C PHE A 60 13.40 -25.77 7.35
N HIS A 61 14.60 -26.25 7.69
CA HIS A 61 15.54 -25.52 8.55
C HIS A 61 16.07 -24.20 7.96
N HIS A 62 16.01 -24.06 6.63
CA HIS A 62 16.44 -22.85 5.92
C HIS A 62 15.29 -21.88 5.61
N LEU A 63 14.06 -22.21 5.98
CA LEU A 63 12.90 -21.37 5.69
C LEU A 63 12.96 -20.08 6.50
N ARG A 64 13.03 -18.94 5.79
CA ARG A 64 13.08 -17.60 6.39
C ARG A 64 11.82 -16.79 6.16
N GLN A 65 11.11 -17.08 5.08
CA GLN A 65 9.90 -16.35 4.72
C GLN A 65 8.71 -17.29 4.58
N LEU A 66 7.63 -16.98 5.30
CA LEU A 66 6.40 -17.74 5.27
C LEU A 66 5.24 -16.80 4.92
N ALA A 67 4.51 -17.11 3.86
CA ALA A 67 3.25 -16.45 3.54
C ALA A 67 2.08 -17.43 3.73
N LEU A 68 1.08 -17.05 4.51
CA LEU A 68 -0.12 -17.84 4.77
C LEU A 68 -1.34 -17.08 4.26
N LYS A 69 -1.96 -17.61 3.21
CA LYS A 69 -3.18 -17.05 2.62
C LYS A 69 -4.41 -17.88 2.99
N ALA A 70 -5.45 -17.22 3.46
CA ALA A 70 -6.69 -17.83 3.93
C ALA A 70 -6.52 -18.82 5.10
N PHE A 71 -5.52 -18.58 5.96
CA PHE A 71 -5.24 -19.46 7.09
C PHE A 71 -6.19 -19.19 8.27
N THR A 72 -7.04 -20.18 8.59
CA THR A 72 -8.04 -20.08 9.66
C THR A 72 -7.92 -21.29 10.62
N PRO A 73 -6.99 -21.26 11.60
CA PRO A 73 -6.78 -22.40 12.48
C PRO A 73 -8.00 -22.72 13.33
N SER A 74 -8.29 -24.02 13.53
CA SER A 74 -9.42 -24.52 14.33
C SER A 74 -9.30 -24.19 15.82
N THR A 75 -8.07 -24.09 16.30
CA THR A 75 -7.71 -23.96 17.71
C THR A 75 -6.65 -22.88 17.84
N ALA A 76 -6.97 -21.85 18.60
CA ALA A 76 -5.97 -20.87 19.04
C ALA A 76 -4.88 -21.60 19.85
N LEU A 77 -3.65 -21.11 19.76
CA LEU A 77 -2.57 -21.67 20.54
C LEU A 77 -2.70 -21.17 21.99
N ILE A 78 -2.90 -22.09 22.93
CA ILE A 78 -3.04 -21.72 24.33
C ILE A 78 -1.62 -21.45 24.90
N ALA A 79 -1.45 -20.32 25.59
CA ALA A 79 -0.15 -19.84 26.10
C ALA A 79 0.70 -20.84 26.92
N PRO A 80 0.16 -21.72 27.79
CA PRO A 80 0.97 -22.68 28.56
C PRO A 80 1.61 -23.75 27.67
N THR A 81 1.04 -24.01 26.49
CA THR A 81 1.55 -25.01 25.53
C THR A 81 2.69 -24.49 24.66
N MET A 82 3.06 -23.20 24.75
CA MET A 82 4.08 -22.56 23.91
C MET A 82 5.52 -22.81 24.39
N GLN A 83 5.75 -22.96 25.70
CA GLN A 83 7.09 -22.98 26.30
C GLN A 83 7.99 -24.16 25.85
N ASN A 84 7.41 -25.22 25.27
CA ASN A 84 8.14 -26.41 24.82
C ASN A 84 8.03 -26.68 23.31
N ARG A 85 7.56 -25.72 22.51
CA ARG A 85 7.36 -25.92 21.07
C ARG A 85 8.58 -25.57 20.26
N ALA A 86 8.79 -26.33 19.19
CA ALA A 86 9.81 -26.05 18.20
C ALA A 86 9.57 -24.66 17.60
N SER A 87 10.56 -23.79 17.73
CA SER A 87 10.56 -22.47 17.10
C SER A 87 10.81 -22.59 15.61
N LEU A 88 10.13 -21.76 14.82
CA LEU A 88 10.37 -21.67 13.39
C LEU A 88 11.44 -20.59 13.13
N PRO A 89 12.44 -20.84 12.25
CA PRO A 89 13.50 -19.88 11.93
C PRO A 89 13.05 -18.76 10.97
N ILE A 90 11.76 -18.41 11.01
CA ILE A 90 11.12 -17.41 10.14
C ILE A 90 11.47 -16.01 10.61
N THR A 91 11.95 -15.19 9.68
CA THR A 91 12.24 -13.76 9.87
C THR A 91 11.19 -12.86 9.23
N ARG A 92 10.45 -13.35 8.23
CA ARG A 92 9.35 -12.63 7.57
C ARG A 92 8.09 -13.48 7.50
N LEU A 93 6.99 -12.94 8.03
CA LEU A 93 5.68 -13.57 8.03
C LEU A 93 4.68 -12.67 7.30
N GLU A 94 3.96 -13.24 6.34
CA GLU A 94 2.87 -12.57 5.65
C GLU A 94 1.57 -13.35 5.91
N LEU A 95 0.54 -12.66 6.38
CA LEU A 95 -0.79 -13.23 6.59
C LEU A 95 -1.80 -12.49 5.73
N SER A 96 -2.49 -13.20 4.84
CA SER A 96 -3.57 -12.63 4.02
C SER A 96 -4.87 -13.42 4.19
N HIS A 97 -6.01 -12.71 4.22
CA HIS A 97 -7.34 -13.29 4.44
C HIS A 97 -7.42 -14.23 5.66
N TYR A 98 -6.76 -13.88 6.74
CA TYR A 98 -6.57 -14.75 7.90
C TYR A 98 -7.66 -14.56 8.97
N SER A 99 -7.81 -15.52 9.88
CA SER A 99 -8.63 -15.34 11.10
C SER A 99 -7.77 -14.88 12.27
N SER A 100 -8.33 -14.24 13.30
CA SER A 100 -7.56 -13.75 14.45
C SER A 100 -6.66 -14.82 15.12
N GLY A 101 -7.07 -16.09 15.18
CA GLY A 101 -6.25 -17.19 15.69
C GLY A 101 -4.99 -17.50 14.88
N ALA A 102 -4.90 -17.05 13.62
CA ALA A 102 -3.69 -17.17 12.79
C ALA A 102 -2.55 -16.29 13.32
N LEU A 103 -2.85 -15.21 14.04
CA LEU A 103 -1.85 -14.34 14.65
C LEU A 103 -1.03 -15.05 15.73
N ASP A 104 -1.51 -16.17 16.25
CA ASP A 104 -0.74 -16.98 17.20
C ASP A 104 0.51 -17.60 16.53
N VAL A 105 0.56 -17.68 15.20
CA VAL A 105 1.76 -18.11 14.47
C VAL A 105 2.94 -17.15 14.72
N VAL A 106 2.68 -15.87 15.00
CA VAL A 106 3.74 -14.91 15.33
C VAL A 106 4.54 -15.36 16.56
N GLN A 107 3.87 -15.96 17.55
CA GLN A 107 4.52 -16.46 18.77
C GLN A 107 5.41 -17.69 18.51
N LEU A 108 5.23 -18.39 17.38
CA LEU A 108 6.06 -19.52 16.97
C LEU A 108 7.34 -19.07 16.26
N CYS A 109 7.49 -17.78 15.96
CA CYS A 109 8.56 -17.20 15.17
C CYS A 109 9.37 -16.21 16.02
N PRO A 110 10.22 -16.65 16.97
CA PRO A 110 10.95 -15.75 17.86
C PRO A 110 11.99 -14.87 17.14
N GLN A 111 12.38 -15.23 15.90
CA GLN A 111 13.30 -14.46 15.06
C GLN A 111 12.56 -13.52 14.09
N LEU A 112 11.25 -13.34 14.25
CA LEU A 112 10.45 -12.54 13.33
C LEU A 112 10.84 -11.06 13.40
N THR A 113 11.23 -10.51 12.26
CA THR A 113 11.59 -9.09 12.10
C THR A 113 10.60 -8.34 11.20
N GLU A 114 9.92 -9.03 10.29
CA GLU A 114 8.97 -8.42 9.35
C GLU A 114 7.61 -9.14 9.44
N LEU A 115 6.54 -8.37 9.65
CA LEU A 115 5.18 -8.89 9.67
C LEU A 115 4.31 -8.05 8.73
N SER A 116 3.66 -8.70 7.76
CA SER A 116 2.67 -8.06 6.88
C SER A 116 1.30 -8.72 7.06
N LEU A 117 0.27 -7.90 7.28
CA LEU A 117 -1.11 -8.32 7.52
C LEU A 117 -2.01 -7.75 6.44
N TYR A 118 -2.78 -8.58 5.73
CA TYR A 118 -3.71 -8.14 4.68
C TYR A 118 -5.07 -8.82 4.87
N GLN A 119 -5.92 -8.25 5.71
CA GLN A 119 -7.31 -8.68 5.80
C GLN A 119 -8.09 -8.16 4.59
N GLY A 120 -8.62 -9.06 3.76
CA GLY A 120 -9.40 -8.66 2.58
C GLY A 120 -10.70 -7.92 2.94
N GLN A 121 -11.13 -7.01 2.05
CA GLN A 121 -12.33 -6.15 2.20
C GLN A 121 -13.63 -6.92 2.48
N HIS A 122 -13.71 -8.19 2.09
CA HIS A 122 -14.88 -9.05 2.27
C HIS A 122 -14.68 -10.14 3.33
N SER A 123 -13.89 -9.87 4.36
CA SER A 123 -13.74 -10.85 5.44
C SER A 123 -15.05 -10.95 6.25
N CYS A 124 -15.97 -11.78 5.76
CA CYS A 124 -17.21 -12.21 6.41
C CYS A 124 -16.97 -12.99 7.71
N PHE A 125 -15.75 -12.95 8.25
CA PHE A 125 -15.37 -13.53 9.51
C PHE A 125 -15.68 -12.52 10.62
N SER A 126 -16.95 -12.16 10.74
CA SER A 126 -17.56 -11.57 11.94
C SER A 126 -17.62 -12.61 13.07
N THR A 127 -16.51 -13.31 13.30
CA THR A 127 -16.31 -14.03 14.54
C THR A 127 -16.03 -13.00 15.62
N PRO A 128 -16.65 -13.13 16.81
CA PRO A 128 -16.40 -12.22 17.91
C PRO A 128 -14.90 -12.09 18.11
N GLN A 129 -14.40 -10.85 18.12
CA GLN A 129 -13.03 -10.52 18.48
C GLN A 129 -12.80 -11.08 19.88
N ARG A 130 -12.33 -12.33 19.95
CA ARG A 130 -11.86 -12.89 21.19
C ARG A 130 -10.64 -12.05 21.53
N ARG A 131 -10.61 -11.42 22.71
CA ARG A 131 -9.39 -10.81 23.25
C ARG A 131 -8.35 -11.91 23.36
N ILE A 132 -7.56 -12.10 22.31
CA ILE A 132 -6.49 -13.08 22.27
C ILE A 132 -5.43 -12.52 23.22
N ALA A 133 -4.95 -13.36 24.16
CA ALA A 133 -3.97 -13.09 25.23
C ALA A 133 -3.45 -11.65 25.28
N GLY A 134 -3.78 -10.96 26.38
CA GLY A 134 -3.50 -9.54 26.63
C GLY A 134 -2.01 -9.17 26.69
N PRO A 135 -1.66 -8.01 27.26
CA PRO A 135 -0.30 -7.41 27.19
C PRO A 135 0.84 -8.27 27.74
N GLU A 136 0.52 -9.40 28.38
CA GLU A 136 1.44 -10.39 28.93
C GLU A 136 2.22 -11.17 27.87
N ASN A 137 1.77 -11.21 26.61
CA ASN A 137 2.46 -11.91 25.50
C ASN A 137 2.75 -10.95 24.34
N PRO A 138 3.72 -10.03 24.51
CA PRO A 138 4.16 -9.16 23.42
C PRO A 138 4.71 -9.99 22.26
N TRP A 139 4.62 -9.45 21.06
CA TRP A 139 5.34 -10.00 19.92
C TRP A 139 6.85 -9.79 20.06
N PRO A 140 7.67 -10.63 19.39
CA PRO A 140 9.10 -10.36 19.26
C PRO A 140 9.34 -8.97 18.68
N SER A 141 10.54 -8.42 18.89
CA SER A 141 10.89 -7.08 18.41
C SER A 141 10.84 -7.01 16.88
N LEU A 142 9.71 -6.52 16.35
CA LEU A 142 9.50 -6.31 14.92
C LEU A 142 10.28 -5.09 14.43
N GLN A 143 10.97 -5.24 13.31
CA GLN A 143 11.63 -4.14 12.60
C GLN A 143 10.67 -3.47 11.62
N LEU A 144 9.79 -4.24 10.98
CA LEU A 144 8.79 -3.79 10.02
C LEU A 144 7.43 -4.40 10.37
N LEU A 145 6.42 -3.55 10.47
CA LEU A 145 5.01 -3.92 10.55
C LEU A 145 4.27 -3.28 9.38
N GLU A 146 3.61 -4.10 8.57
CA GLU A 146 2.77 -3.66 7.47
C GLU A 146 1.32 -4.08 7.72
N ILE A 147 0.41 -3.12 7.59
CA ILE A 147 -1.02 -3.29 7.90
C ILE A 147 -1.85 -2.89 6.70
N GLY A 148 -2.45 -3.87 6.03
CA GLY A 148 -3.25 -3.70 4.83
C GLY A 148 -4.69 -3.24 5.07
N HIS A 149 -5.24 -3.39 6.28
CA HIS A 149 -6.61 -2.98 6.59
C HIS A 149 -6.73 -2.36 8.00
N HIS A 150 -7.67 -1.44 8.22
CA HIS A 150 -7.83 -0.74 9.50
C HIS A 150 -8.25 -1.67 10.65
N ASP A 151 -9.06 -2.68 10.35
CA ASP A 151 -9.49 -3.70 11.33
C ASP A 151 -8.33 -4.47 11.96
N ASP A 152 -7.22 -4.63 11.21
CA ASP A 152 -6.02 -5.33 11.67
C ASP A 152 -5.36 -4.58 12.84
N ILE A 153 -5.52 -3.24 12.93
CA ILE A 153 -4.87 -2.44 13.98
C ILE A 153 -5.32 -2.90 15.37
N ASN A 154 -6.62 -3.13 15.57
CA ASN A 154 -7.15 -3.60 16.86
C ASN A 154 -6.55 -4.94 17.29
N LEU A 155 -6.21 -5.80 16.32
CA LEU A 155 -5.67 -7.13 16.59
C LEU A 155 -4.22 -7.09 17.05
N VAL A 156 -3.49 -6.02 16.71
CA VAL A 156 -2.05 -5.88 16.97
C VAL A 156 -1.70 -4.86 18.04
N LEU A 157 -2.60 -3.92 18.33
CA LEU A 157 -2.34 -2.74 19.17
C LEU A 157 -1.77 -3.07 20.56
N ASP A 158 -2.17 -4.18 21.18
CA ASP A 158 -1.71 -4.57 22.52
C ASP A 158 -0.49 -5.51 22.51
N ARG A 159 -0.03 -5.91 21.32
CA ARG A 159 1.05 -6.89 21.13
C ARG A 159 2.31 -6.28 20.53
N VAL A 160 2.11 -5.23 19.74
CA VAL A 160 3.17 -4.48 19.08
C VAL A 160 3.90 -3.63 20.12
N ARG A 161 5.23 -3.73 20.10
CA ARG A 161 6.16 -2.85 20.83
C ARG A 161 6.85 -1.93 19.83
N ALA A 162 7.94 -1.27 20.22
CA ALA A 162 8.75 -0.45 19.33
C ALA A 162 8.99 -1.15 17.97
N VAL A 163 8.39 -0.62 16.90
CA VAL A 163 8.57 -1.04 15.51
C VAL A 163 9.32 0.06 14.81
N ARG A 164 10.44 -0.25 14.14
CA ARG A 164 11.22 0.80 13.47
C ARG A 164 10.53 1.34 12.21
N ARG A 165 9.82 0.50 11.47
CA ARG A 165 9.12 0.87 10.23
C ARG A 165 7.65 0.42 10.30
N LEU A 166 6.73 1.37 10.22
CA LEU A 166 5.29 1.10 10.18
C LEU A 166 4.74 1.49 8.81
N HIS A 167 4.21 0.51 8.07
CA HIS A 167 3.59 0.72 6.78
C HIS A 167 2.10 0.43 6.88
N VAL A 168 1.27 1.36 6.41
CA VAL A 168 -0.18 1.20 6.36
C VAL A 168 -0.57 1.14 4.89
N GLY A 169 -1.30 0.12 4.47
CA GLY A 169 -1.66 -0.15 3.08
C GLY A 169 -3.07 0.29 2.69
N PHE A 170 -3.87 0.78 3.65
CA PHE A 170 -5.23 1.25 3.38
C PHE A 170 -5.27 2.78 3.44
N PRO A 171 -5.92 3.45 2.45
CA PRO A 171 -6.06 4.90 2.49
C PRO A 171 -6.81 5.27 3.76
N LEU A 172 -6.24 6.20 4.53
CA LEU A 172 -6.99 6.76 5.64
C LEU A 172 -8.23 7.46 5.05
N PRO A 173 -9.46 7.07 5.44
CA PRO A 173 -10.61 7.90 5.16
C PRO A 173 -10.33 9.24 5.82
N TYR A 174 -10.18 10.29 5.01
CA TYR A 174 -10.01 11.62 5.55
C TYR A 174 -11.23 11.91 6.41
N CYS A 175 -10.96 12.23 7.67
CA CYS A 175 -11.97 12.36 8.69
C CYS A 175 -12.89 13.53 8.37
N ASN A 176 -14.00 13.24 7.70
CA ASN A 176 -15.23 13.94 8.03
C ASN A 176 -15.45 13.72 9.54
N ALA A 177 -16.09 14.65 10.26
CA ALA A 177 -16.25 14.56 11.71
C ALA A 177 -16.84 13.21 12.22
N GLU A 178 -17.44 12.42 11.33
CA GLU A 178 -18.00 11.09 11.58
C GLU A 178 -16.99 9.91 11.48
N ASP A 179 -15.84 10.08 10.80
CA ASP A 179 -14.82 9.04 10.56
C ASP A 179 -13.63 9.07 11.58
N HIS A 180 -13.86 9.67 12.75
CA HIS A 180 -12.93 9.76 13.88
C HIS A 180 -12.29 8.42 14.36
N PRO A 181 -12.99 7.26 14.38
CA PRO A 181 -12.44 6.08 15.06
C PRO A 181 -11.21 5.49 14.38
N HIS A 182 -11.07 5.64 13.05
CA HIS A 182 -9.94 5.08 12.30
C HIS A 182 -8.65 5.92 12.47
N ALA A 183 -8.78 7.24 12.55
CA ALA A 183 -7.64 8.10 12.84
C ALA A 183 -7.16 7.93 14.29
N GLU A 184 -8.09 7.82 15.25
CA GLU A 184 -7.76 7.61 16.65
C GLU A 184 -7.05 6.25 16.88
N ILE A 185 -7.52 5.18 16.22
CA ILE A 185 -6.86 3.88 16.37
C ILE A 185 -5.47 3.85 15.71
N LEU A 186 -5.30 4.49 14.54
CA LEU A 186 -3.98 4.62 13.93
C LEU A 186 -3.06 5.46 14.81
N HIS A 187 -3.54 6.57 15.36
CA HIS A 187 -2.78 7.42 16.27
C HIS A 187 -2.28 6.61 17.47
N ARG A 188 -3.16 5.81 18.10
CA ARG A 188 -2.77 4.89 19.18
C ARG A 188 -1.71 3.87 18.73
N LEU A 189 -1.81 3.35 17.51
CA LEU A 189 -0.80 2.44 16.97
C LEU A 189 0.55 3.13 16.82
N VAL A 190 0.59 4.32 16.20
CA VAL A 190 1.81 5.11 16.01
C VAL A 190 2.44 5.45 17.36
N GLN A 191 1.64 5.87 18.34
CA GLN A 191 2.11 6.16 19.71
C GLN A 191 2.67 4.92 20.41
N LYS A 192 2.10 3.74 20.19
CA LYS A 192 2.61 2.51 20.81
C LYS A 192 3.83 1.93 20.08
N SER A 193 3.88 2.06 18.75
CA SER A 193 4.94 1.48 17.94
C SER A 193 6.15 2.38 17.80
N LEU A 194 6.00 3.70 17.99
CA LEU A 194 7.05 4.72 17.91
C LEU A 194 7.98 4.55 16.70
N PRO A 195 7.45 4.62 15.47
CA PRO A 195 8.22 4.28 14.30
C PRO A 195 9.21 5.38 13.92
N ILE A 196 10.39 4.95 13.45
CA ILE A 196 11.37 5.83 12.79
C ILE A 196 10.89 6.19 11.38
N GLU A 197 10.26 5.22 10.71
CA GLU A 197 9.64 5.38 9.41
C GLU A 197 8.14 5.09 9.45
N LEU A 198 7.36 6.02 8.94
CA LEU A 198 5.91 5.88 8.78
C LEU A 198 5.53 6.00 7.30
N SER A 199 4.85 4.99 6.77
CA SER A 199 4.27 5.01 5.43
C SER A 199 2.75 4.99 5.51
N LEU A 200 2.12 6.01 4.93
CA LEU A 200 0.68 6.23 5.03
C LEU A 200 0.10 6.66 3.67
N PRO A 201 -0.91 5.95 3.17
CA PRO A 201 -1.72 6.43 2.07
C PRO A 201 -2.74 7.44 2.56
N LEU A 202 -2.81 8.56 1.87
CA LEU A 202 -3.72 9.68 2.10
C LEU A 202 -4.74 9.73 0.97
N ARG A 203 -6.01 9.93 1.28
CA ARG A 203 -7.02 10.23 0.25
C ARG A 203 -7.07 11.74 0.00
N ALA A 204 -6.98 12.19 -1.24
CA ALA A 204 -7.21 13.60 -1.53
C ALA A 204 -8.67 13.98 -1.25
N VAL A 205 -8.95 14.70 -0.16
CA VAL A 205 -10.27 15.22 0.22
C VAL A 205 -10.11 16.67 0.71
N GLU A 206 -11.16 17.49 0.61
CA GLU A 206 -11.16 18.86 1.10
C GLU A 206 -10.90 18.90 2.63
N ASN A 207 -9.98 19.78 3.06
CA ASN A 207 -9.50 19.97 4.44
C ASN A 207 -8.65 18.81 4.98
N ALA A 208 -7.33 18.87 4.75
CA ALA A 208 -6.39 17.94 5.36
C ALA A 208 -6.46 18.01 6.90
N PRO A 209 -6.50 16.88 7.63
CA PRO A 209 -6.63 16.89 9.07
C PRO A 209 -5.30 17.30 9.70
N SER A 210 -5.09 18.61 9.83
CA SER A 210 -4.00 19.20 10.61
C SER A 210 -3.95 18.64 12.03
N ALA A 211 -5.11 18.26 12.58
CA ALA A 211 -5.24 17.64 13.89
C ALA A 211 -4.47 16.31 14.01
N PHE A 212 -4.52 15.41 13.02
CA PHE A 212 -3.83 14.12 13.09
C PHE A 212 -2.31 14.29 13.24
N TRP A 213 -1.71 15.12 12.38
CA TRP A 213 -0.28 15.40 12.42
C TRP A 213 0.13 16.17 13.68
N THR A 214 -0.73 17.07 14.15
CA THR A 214 -0.53 17.79 15.41
C THR A 214 -0.53 16.82 16.61
N GLU A 215 -1.44 15.85 16.64
CA GLU A 215 -1.51 14.85 17.71
C GLU A 215 -0.34 13.85 17.65
N ILE A 216 0.19 13.54 16.48
CA ILE A 216 1.45 12.80 16.35
C ILE A 216 2.61 13.65 16.90
N ALA A 217 2.70 14.93 16.50
CA ALA A 217 3.76 15.84 16.93
C ALA A 217 3.79 16.09 18.45
N LYS A 218 2.62 16.08 19.11
CA LYS A 218 2.48 16.24 20.57
C LYS A 218 2.94 15.02 21.38
N ALA A 219 3.08 13.85 20.76
CA ALA A 219 3.51 12.67 21.48
C ALA A 219 4.92 12.91 22.07
N PRO A 220 5.19 12.53 23.34
CA PRO A 220 6.50 12.76 23.97
C PRO A 220 7.68 12.18 23.17
N GLU A 221 7.40 11.12 22.42
CA GLU A 221 8.35 10.37 21.60
C GLU A 221 8.26 10.71 20.10
N ALA A 222 7.50 11.76 19.72
CA ALA A 222 7.35 12.21 18.33
C ALA A 222 8.70 12.47 17.63
N GLY A 223 9.73 12.82 18.41
CA GLY A 223 11.10 13.01 17.93
C GLY A 223 11.76 11.75 17.35
N GLN A 224 11.15 10.56 17.49
CA GLN A 224 11.68 9.34 16.87
C GLN A 224 11.31 9.22 15.38
N LEU A 225 10.23 9.86 14.94
CA LEU A 225 9.78 9.80 13.54
C LEU A 225 10.67 10.70 12.67
N HIS A 226 11.50 10.08 11.84
CA HIS A 226 12.44 10.80 10.97
C HIS A 226 12.16 10.61 9.48
N VAL A 227 11.44 9.55 9.09
CA VAL A 227 11.12 9.25 7.70
C VAL A 227 9.60 9.18 7.54
N LEU A 228 9.06 9.98 6.63
CA LEU A 228 7.64 9.96 6.28
C LEU A 228 7.47 9.65 4.80
N MET A 229 6.67 8.63 4.49
CA MET A 229 6.29 8.27 3.12
C MET A 229 4.78 8.43 2.97
N LEU A 230 4.37 9.42 2.18
CA LEU A 230 2.97 9.74 1.94
C LEU A 230 2.59 9.36 0.51
N ASP A 231 1.59 8.51 0.39
CA ASP A 231 1.02 8.14 -0.91
C ASP A 231 -0.35 8.80 -1.04
N VAL A 232 -0.47 9.89 -1.81
CA VAL A 232 -1.71 10.64 -2.02
C VAL A 232 -2.52 9.99 -3.14
N TRP A 233 -3.59 9.28 -2.78
CA TRP A 233 -4.53 8.64 -3.68
C TRP A 233 -5.51 9.65 -4.27
N VAL A 234 -5.48 9.75 -5.59
CA VAL A 234 -6.33 10.58 -6.41
C VAL A 234 -7.39 9.70 -7.08
N TYR A 235 -8.64 9.94 -6.72
CA TYR A 235 -9.80 9.31 -7.36
C TYR A 235 -10.34 10.17 -8.50
N ARG A 236 -10.30 11.50 -8.35
CA ARG A 236 -10.74 12.47 -9.34
C ARG A 236 -9.82 13.69 -9.28
N MET A 237 -9.58 14.33 -10.42
CA MET A 237 -8.85 15.59 -10.47
C MET A 237 -9.80 16.76 -10.28
N ASP A 238 -10.02 17.12 -9.01
CA ASP A 238 -10.90 18.20 -8.60
C ASP A 238 -10.21 19.17 -7.62
N SER A 239 -10.98 20.09 -7.03
CA SER A 239 -10.52 21.04 -6.02
C SER A 239 -9.88 20.34 -4.82
N SER A 240 -10.35 19.15 -4.44
CA SER A 240 -9.88 18.41 -3.27
C SER A 240 -8.39 18.07 -3.37
N LEU A 241 -7.91 17.69 -4.55
CA LEU A 241 -6.49 17.42 -4.78
C LEU A 241 -5.65 18.69 -4.58
N ILE A 242 -6.08 19.80 -5.19
CA ILE A 242 -5.39 21.09 -5.09
C ILE A 242 -5.35 21.55 -3.63
N SER A 243 -6.49 21.54 -2.94
CA SER A 243 -6.59 21.88 -1.52
C SER A 243 -5.75 20.97 -0.63
N CYS A 244 -5.71 19.67 -0.92
CA CYS A 244 -4.87 18.72 -0.19
C CYS A 244 -3.39 19.07 -0.36
N LEU A 245 -2.91 19.23 -1.59
CA LEU A 245 -1.50 19.56 -1.87
C LEU A 245 -1.09 20.92 -1.29
N ASP A 246 -1.99 21.90 -1.35
CA ASP A 246 -1.77 23.25 -0.82
C ASP A 246 -1.68 23.27 0.72
N ALA A 247 -2.46 22.42 1.39
CA ALA A 247 -2.48 22.32 2.85
C ALA A 247 -1.34 21.47 3.43
N LEU A 248 -0.69 20.60 2.63
CA LEU A 248 0.35 19.67 3.10
C LEU A 248 1.51 20.36 3.85
N PRO A 249 2.14 21.44 3.33
CA PRO A 249 3.26 22.08 4.02
C PRO A 249 2.89 22.53 5.44
N GLN A 250 1.74 23.20 5.60
CA GLN A 250 1.30 23.66 6.91
C GLN A 250 0.94 22.49 7.82
N SER A 251 0.31 21.44 7.27
CA SER A 251 -0.15 20.27 8.05
C SER A 251 1.01 19.46 8.62
N LEU A 252 2.14 19.41 7.91
CA LEU A 252 3.33 18.66 8.32
C LEU A 252 4.35 19.51 9.09
N SER A 253 4.13 20.83 9.19
CA SER A 253 5.09 21.78 9.80
C SER A 253 5.42 21.47 11.26
N THR A 254 4.54 20.77 11.99
CA THR A 254 4.74 20.39 13.39
C THR A 254 5.63 19.16 13.56
N LEU A 255 5.94 18.43 12.49
CA LEU A 255 6.71 17.20 12.54
C LEU A 255 8.22 17.47 12.42
N THR A 256 9.03 16.70 13.14
CA THR A 256 10.49 16.76 13.09
C THR A 256 11.08 15.70 12.16
N ILE A 257 10.56 15.63 10.92
CA ILE A 257 11.02 14.64 9.92
C ILE A 257 12.26 15.12 9.16
N THR A 258 13.15 14.19 8.85
CA THR A 258 14.39 14.42 8.10
C THR A 258 14.24 14.05 6.63
N VAL A 259 13.45 13.02 6.35
CA VAL A 259 13.22 12.48 5.01
C VAL A 259 11.73 12.44 4.71
N LEU A 260 11.32 13.03 3.59
CA LEU A 260 9.95 12.98 3.10
C LEU A 260 9.90 12.39 1.69
N ARG A 261 9.01 11.43 1.48
CA ARG A 261 8.58 10.98 0.15
C ARG A 261 7.11 11.29 -0.02
N LEU A 262 6.76 11.97 -1.10
CA LEU A 262 5.38 12.22 -1.50
C LEU A 262 5.14 11.58 -2.87
N GLN A 263 4.26 10.59 -2.93
CA GLN A 263 3.84 9.97 -4.17
C GLN A 263 2.38 10.31 -4.46
N ILE A 264 2.08 10.81 -5.65
CA ILE A 264 0.73 11.15 -6.06
C ILE A 264 0.23 10.02 -6.95
N LEU A 265 -0.60 9.15 -6.38
CA LEU A 265 -1.10 7.94 -7.00
C LEU A 265 -2.47 8.17 -7.63
N TRP A 266 -2.57 8.02 -8.95
CA TRP A 266 -3.89 7.93 -9.58
C TRP A 266 -4.45 6.52 -9.42
N SER A 267 -5.62 6.40 -8.78
CA SER A 267 -6.20 5.08 -8.49
C SER A 267 -6.43 4.27 -9.76
N ALA A 268 -6.25 2.94 -9.71
CA ALA A 268 -6.51 2.07 -10.85
C ALA A 268 -7.96 2.18 -11.33
N ALA A 269 -8.92 2.38 -10.43
CA ALA A 269 -10.31 2.67 -10.76
C ALA A 269 -10.43 3.97 -11.54
N ALA A 270 -9.79 5.05 -11.11
CA ALA A 270 -9.82 6.31 -11.86
C ALA A 270 -9.04 6.25 -13.18
N ARG A 271 -8.02 5.39 -13.29
CA ARG A 271 -7.39 5.06 -14.57
C ARG A 271 -8.32 4.23 -15.45
N GLN A 272 -9.02 3.25 -14.90
CA GLN A 272 -9.98 2.41 -15.60
C GLN A 272 -11.21 3.22 -16.05
N HIS A 273 -11.70 4.16 -15.25
CA HIS A 273 -12.74 5.11 -15.64
C HIS A 273 -12.33 5.98 -16.83
N LEU A 274 -11.04 6.24 -17.00
CA LEU A 274 -10.51 6.97 -18.16
C LEU A 274 -10.07 6.05 -19.32
N MET A 275 -9.96 4.73 -19.09
CA MET A 275 -9.23 3.82 -19.99
C MET A 275 -9.96 2.52 -20.35
N ALA A 276 -11.08 2.18 -19.73
CA ALA A 276 -11.83 0.96 -20.05
C ALA A 276 -12.88 1.27 -21.13
N PRO A 277 -12.84 0.62 -22.30
CA PRO A 277 -13.97 0.63 -23.22
C PRO A 277 -15.04 -0.32 -22.68
N GLY A 278 -15.91 0.19 -21.82
CA GLY A 278 -17.07 -0.54 -21.32
C GLY A 278 -18.35 -0.11 -22.05
N TYR A 279 -19.31 -1.03 -22.17
CA TYR A 279 -20.67 -0.74 -22.61
C TYR A 279 -21.29 0.28 -21.65
N HIS A 280 -21.16 1.57 -21.97
CA HIS A 280 -21.63 2.64 -21.10
C HIS A 280 -22.97 3.15 -21.60
N ASP A 281 -23.92 3.17 -20.67
CA ASP A 281 -25.10 4.02 -20.73
C ASP A 281 -24.66 5.48 -21.02
N GLU A 282 -25.47 6.25 -21.75
CA GLU A 282 -25.15 7.64 -22.15
C GLU A 282 -24.75 8.51 -20.95
N GLU A 283 -25.35 8.25 -19.78
CA GLU A 283 -25.05 8.94 -18.52
C GLU A 283 -23.59 8.77 -18.07
N HIS A 284 -23.01 7.57 -18.26
CA HIS A 284 -21.62 7.31 -17.91
C HIS A 284 -20.64 8.03 -18.84
N CYS A 285 -20.92 8.07 -20.15
CA CYS A 285 -20.09 8.79 -21.11
C CYS A 285 -20.10 10.30 -20.83
N GLU A 286 -21.26 10.88 -20.52
CA GLU A 286 -21.35 12.29 -20.16
C GLU A 286 -20.60 12.61 -18.85
N GLN A 287 -20.63 11.70 -17.87
CA GLN A 287 -19.85 11.87 -16.65
C GLN A 287 -18.34 11.80 -16.92
N GLU A 288 -17.88 10.88 -17.76
CA GLU A 288 -16.47 10.76 -18.16
C GLU A 288 -15.97 12.02 -18.88
N LYS A 289 -16.77 12.59 -19.80
CA LYS A 289 -16.45 13.87 -20.46
C LYS A 289 -16.29 15.01 -19.46
N ARG A 290 -17.20 15.12 -18.49
CA ARG A 290 -17.11 16.15 -17.44
C ARG A 290 -15.84 15.98 -16.61
N ASP A 291 -15.50 14.74 -16.24
CA ASP A 291 -14.31 14.43 -15.45
C ASP A 291 -13.03 14.75 -16.21
N ILE A 292 -12.96 14.44 -17.51
CA ILE A 292 -11.81 14.79 -18.37
C ILE A 292 -11.70 16.31 -18.54
N ALA A 293 -12.82 16.99 -18.83
CA ALA A 293 -12.83 18.45 -18.98
C ALA A 293 -12.41 19.15 -17.67
N GLN A 294 -12.87 18.65 -16.53
CA GLN A 294 -12.47 19.12 -15.21
C GLN A 294 -10.98 18.89 -14.98
N ALA A 295 -10.47 17.67 -15.20
CA ALA A 295 -9.06 17.34 -15.02
C ALA A 295 -8.14 18.28 -15.83
N ARG A 296 -8.52 18.56 -17.08
CA ARG A 296 -7.80 19.52 -17.94
C ARG A 296 -7.81 20.93 -17.40
N SER A 297 -8.96 21.39 -16.90
CA SER A 297 -9.08 22.73 -16.34
C SER A 297 -8.22 22.90 -15.07
N MET A 298 -8.02 21.81 -14.31
CA MET A 298 -7.26 21.80 -13.07
C MET A 298 -5.76 21.55 -13.28
N GLU A 299 -5.35 20.98 -14.41
CA GLU A 299 -3.96 20.60 -14.68
C GLU A 299 -2.97 21.77 -14.56
N PRO A 300 -3.21 22.98 -15.11
CA PRO A 300 -2.28 24.10 -14.94
C PRO A 300 -2.06 24.48 -13.47
N LEU A 301 -3.12 24.44 -12.65
CA LEU A 301 -3.05 24.71 -11.22
C LEU A 301 -2.25 23.63 -10.50
N ARG A 302 -2.50 22.36 -10.84
CA ARG A 302 -1.76 21.22 -10.29
C ARG A 302 -0.28 21.28 -10.64
N THR A 303 0.06 21.48 -11.91
CA THR A 303 1.46 21.58 -12.37
C THR A 303 2.18 22.70 -11.64
N LYS A 304 1.55 23.89 -11.53
CA LYS A 304 2.12 25.02 -10.78
C LYS A 304 2.33 24.66 -9.31
N LEU A 305 1.32 24.06 -8.65
CA LEU A 305 1.44 23.63 -7.27
C LEU A 305 2.58 22.64 -7.08
N LEU A 306 2.72 21.62 -7.93
CA LEU A 306 3.80 20.64 -7.84
C LEU A 306 5.19 21.22 -8.12
N GLN A 307 5.26 22.27 -8.92
CA GLN A 307 6.49 23.01 -9.14
C GLN A 307 6.91 23.80 -7.88
N ASP A 308 5.96 24.40 -7.19
CA ASP A 308 6.21 25.22 -5.99
C ASP A 308 6.30 24.40 -4.69
N LEU A 309 5.69 23.21 -4.68
CA LEU A 309 5.53 22.35 -3.49
C LEU A 309 6.87 21.95 -2.83
N PRO A 310 7.94 21.57 -3.57
CA PRO A 310 9.22 21.25 -2.95
C PRO A 310 9.76 22.35 -2.03
N ARG A 311 9.72 23.60 -2.51
CA ARG A 311 10.21 24.76 -1.74
C ARG A 311 9.32 24.99 -0.53
N ARG A 312 8.00 24.96 -0.71
CA ARG A 312 7.04 25.14 0.39
C ARG A 312 7.21 24.09 1.49
N LEU A 313 7.41 22.82 1.13
CA LEU A 313 7.67 21.74 2.08
C LEU A 313 9.00 21.93 2.82
N ALA A 314 10.07 22.30 2.10
CA ALA A 314 11.37 22.57 2.70
C ALA A 314 11.29 23.72 3.72
N SER A 315 10.65 24.83 3.36
CA SER A 315 10.47 26.00 4.22
C SER A 315 9.58 25.69 5.43
N ALA A 316 8.50 24.93 5.24
CA ALA A 316 7.55 24.62 6.31
C ALA A 316 8.06 23.58 7.32
N ILE A 317 9.02 22.73 6.94
CA ILE A 317 9.56 21.64 7.78
C ILE A 317 11.05 21.89 8.05
N PRO A 318 11.42 22.56 9.16
CA PRO A 318 12.80 22.96 9.42
C PRO A 318 13.80 21.80 9.46
N SER A 319 13.40 20.64 9.97
CA SER A 319 14.24 19.44 10.06
C SER A 319 14.43 18.70 8.73
N LEU A 320 13.69 19.04 7.68
CA LEU A 320 13.75 18.31 6.41
C LEU A 320 15.13 18.48 5.76
N ARG A 321 15.73 17.35 5.35
CA ARG A 321 17.03 17.28 4.66
C ARG A 321 16.96 16.53 3.33
N TYR A 322 15.98 15.66 3.15
CA TYR A 322 15.79 14.94 1.88
C TYR A 322 14.33 14.89 1.50
N LEU A 323 14.02 15.20 0.24
CA LEU A 323 12.68 15.21 -0.30
C LEU A 323 12.63 14.42 -1.60
N ALA A 324 11.63 13.57 -1.76
CA ALA A 324 11.29 12.96 -3.05
C ALA A 324 9.82 13.25 -3.36
N ILE A 325 9.53 13.72 -4.57
CA ILE A 325 8.17 13.85 -5.08
C ILE A 325 8.05 12.99 -6.34
N ILE A 326 7.03 12.15 -6.36
CA ILE A 326 6.70 11.26 -7.47
C ILE A 326 5.30 11.62 -7.93
N ASP A 327 5.19 12.00 -9.19
CA ASP A 327 3.92 12.30 -9.83
C ASP A 327 3.53 11.17 -10.79
N ASP A 328 2.59 10.31 -10.37
CA ASP A 328 2.03 9.25 -11.20
C ASP A 328 0.73 9.69 -11.90
N ALA A 329 0.42 10.98 -11.90
CA ALA A 329 -0.73 11.51 -12.62
C ALA A 329 -0.52 11.48 -14.16
N PRO A 330 -1.57 11.21 -14.95
CA PRO A 330 -1.60 11.37 -16.39
C PRO A 330 -1.28 12.82 -16.74
N SER A 331 -0.30 12.99 -17.61
CA SER A 331 0.03 14.27 -18.22
C SER A 331 -1.08 14.78 -19.14
N LEU A 332 -1.00 16.04 -19.57
CA LEU A 332 -1.87 16.60 -20.61
C LEU A 332 -1.97 15.71 -21.87
N LEU A 333 -0.89 15.00 -22.22
CA LEU A 333 -0.87 14.04 -23.33
C LEU A 333 -1.76 12.82 -23.07
N SER A 334 -1.77 12.33 -21.83
CA SER A 334 -2.65 11.23 -21.42
C SER A 334 -4.12 11.67 -21.41
N LEU A 335 -4.40 12.93 -21.03
CA LEU A 335 -5.75 13.52 -21.11
C LEU A 335 -6.19 13.81 -22.56
N ALA A 336 -5.25 14.12 -23.46
CA ALA A 336 -5.53 14.26 -24.90
C ALA A 336 -5.91 12.92 -25.54
N TRP A 337 -5.27 11.83 -25.12
CA TRP A 337 -5.62 10.48 -25.57
C TRP A 337 -7.00 10.03 -25.09
N ALA A 338 -7.37 10.36 -23.84
CA ALA A 338 -8.70 10.07 -23.31
C ALA A 338 -9.81 10.71 -24.16
N ASP A 339 -9.64 11.98 -24.56
CA ASP A 339 -10.56 12.67 -25.47
C ASP A 339 -10.72 11.99 -26.82
N TYR A 340 -9.59 11.64 -27.45
CA TYR A 340 -9.60 10.97 -28.75
C TYR A 340 -10.41 9.68 -28.67
N ARG A 341 -10.30 8.96 -27.57
CA ARG A 341 -11.06 7.73 -27.32
C ARG A 341 -12.55 7.97 -27.14
N VAL A 342 -12.95 8.95 -26.34
CA VAL A 342 -14.37 9.29 -26.17
C VAL A 342 -14.97 9.64 -27.54
N ALA A 343 -14.29 10.49 -28.31
CA ALA A 343 -14.72 10.84 -29.67
C ALA A 343 -14.77 9.64 -30.63
N LEU A 344 -13.84 8.68 -30.51
CA LEU A 344 -13.85 7.45 -31.30
C LEU A 344 -15.01 6.52 -30.90
N GLY A 345 -15.30 6.40 -29.60
CA GLY A 345 -16.42 5.63 -29.06
C GLY A 345 -17.76 6.13 -29.59
N GLU A 346 -17.97 7.45 -29.58
CA GLU A 346 -19.16 8.08 -30.17
C GLU A 346 -19.28 7.81 -31.67
N ARG A 347 -18.18 7.92 -32.41
CA ARG A 347 -18.16 7.64 -33.85
C ARG A 347 -18.55 6.20 -34.16
N LEU A 348 -18.08 5.24 -33.36
CA LEU A 348 -18.41 3.82 -33.52
C LEU A 348 -19.86 3.52 -33.13
N ALA A 349 -20.36 4.12 -32.04
CA ALA A 349 -21.77 3.97 -31.63
C ALA A 349 -22.74 4.54 -32.69
N ASN A 350 -22.39 5.69 -33.28
CA ASN A 350 -23.17 6.33 -34.34
C ASN A 350 -23.09 5.57 -35.68
N ALA A 351 -21.97 4.89 -35.96
CA ALA A 351 -21.82 4.04 -37.15
C ALA A 351 -22.57 2.70 -37.02
N GLY A 352 -22.80 2.20 -35.80
CA GLY A 352 -23.60 1.00 -35.54
C GLY A 352 -25.12 1.21 -35.59
N THR A 353 -25.58 2.47 -35.58
CA THR A 353 -27.01 2.84 -35.59
C THR A 353 -27.54 3.25 -36.97
N THR A 354 -26.71 3.26 -38.01
CA THR A 354 -27.19 3.37 -39.40
C THR A 354 -27.87 2.06 -39.84
N ASP A 355 -29.18 2.03 -39.61
CA ASP A 355 -30.24 1.25 -40.27
C ASP A 355 -29.76 0.10 -41.17
N SER A 356 -29.54 -1.07 -40.56
CA SER A 356 -29.49 -2.33 -41.28
C SER A 356 -30.90 -2.67 -41.73
N GLY A 357 -31.30 -2.12 -42.88
CA GLY A 357 -32.50 -2.56 -43.57
C GLY A 357 -32.48 -4.10 -43.74
N PRO A 358 -33.64 -4.77 -43.64
CA PRO A 358 -33.70 -6.22 -43.74
C PRO A 358 -33.45 -6.63 -45.20
N GLY A 359 -32.21 -6.90 -45.56
CA GLY A 359 -31.86 -7.14 -46.95
C GLY A 359 -30.48 -7.75 -47.18
N GLN A 360 -30.49 -9.08 -47.26
CA GLN A 360 -29.54 -9.94 -47.97
C GLN A 360 -28.13 -10.13 -47.37
N GLY A 361 -27.81 -11.41 -47.18
CA GLY A 361 -26.53 -11.88 -46.71
C GLY A 361 -25.41 -11.61 -47.70
N GLY A 362 -24.31 -11.12 -47.15
CA GLY A 362 -23.01 -10.99 -47.79
C GLY A 362 -21.98 -11.06 -46.68
N ASP A 363 -20.94 -11.84 -46.91
CA ASP A 363 -19.91 -12.26 -45.97
C ASP A 363 -19.47 -11.17 -44.99
N ALA A 364 -19.61 -11.48 -43.70
CA ALA A 364 -19.06 -10.68 -42.61
C ALA A 364 -17.54 -10.81 -42.60
N ASP A 365 -16.88 -9.99 -43.42
CA ASP A 365 -15.50 -9.58 -43.17
C ASP A 365 -15.49 -8.83 -41.84
N HIS A 366 -15.19 -9.58 -40.78
CA HIS A 366 -14.83 -9.05 -39.49
C HIS A 366 -13.69 -8.05 -39.69
N ALA A 367 -14.02 -6.76 -39.67
CA ALA A 367 -13.07 -5.70 -39.43
C ALA A 367 -12.47 -5.92 -38.03
N SER A 368 -11.46 -6.78 -38.00
CA SER A 368 -10.44 -6.82 -36.96
C SER A 368 -9.94 -5.39 -36.83
N VAL A 369 -10.46 -4.67 -35.83
CA VAL A 369 -9.75 -3.53 -35.26
C VAL A 369 -8.45 -4.12 -34.74
N VAL A 370 -7.45 -4.09 -35.60
CA VAL A 370 -6.10 -4.50 -35.30
C VAL A 370 -5.70 -3.64 -34.11
N ASP A 371 -5.62 -4.25 -32.92
CA ASP A 371 -4.74 -3.80 -31.85
C ASP A 371 -3.34 -3.78 -32.48
N SER A 372 -3.00 -2.69 -33.17
CA SER A 372 -1.69 -2.50 -33.75
C SER A 372 -0.69 -2.51 -32.61
N GLU A 373 0.42 -3.23 -32.77
CA GLU A 373 1.49 -3.29 -31.77
C GLU A 373 1.98 -1.87 -31.39
N GLU A 374 1.84 -0.88 -32.27
CA GLU A 374 2.01 0.56 -32.00
C GLU A 374 1.11 1.09 -30.86
N GLY A 375 -0.14 0.66 -30.75
CA GLY A 375 -1.04 1.04 -29.65
C GLY A 375 -0.64 0.46 -28.30
N VAL A 376 0.03 -0.70 -28.29
CA VAL A 376 0.55 -1.36 -27.09
C VAL A 376 1.91 -0.79 -26.67
N GLU A 377 2.77 -0.43 -27.63
CA GLU A 377 4.04 0.28 -27.35
C GLU A 377 3.82 1.74 -26.94
N SER A 378 2.84 2.44 -27.53
CA SER A 378 2.39 3.76 -27.06
C SER A 378 1.87 3.70 -25.61
N ARG A 379 1.12 2.66 -25.22
CA ARG A 379 0.67 2.48 -23.82
C ARG A 379 1.82 2.35 -22.81
N ARG A 380 3.02 1.92 -23.24
CA ARG A 380 4.21 1.79 -22.38
C ARG A 380 5.09 3.04 -22.37
N THR A 381 5.06 3.86 -23.42
CA THR A 381 5.95 5.04 -23.56
C THR A 381 5.41 6.33 -22.94
N TYR A 382 4.12 6.42 -22.60
CA TYR A 382 3.56 7.61 -21.92
C TYR A 382 3.76 7.66 -20.40
N GLN A 383 4.51 6.72 -19.84
CA GLN A 383 4.84 6.63 -18.41
C GLN A 383 6.16 7.34 -18.08
N HIS A 384 6.27 8.63 -18.39
CA HIS A 384 7.31 9.44 -17.77
C HIS A 384 6.87 9.83 -16.35
N TYR A 385 7.00 8.88 -15.43
CA TYR A 385 6.91 9.14 -14.00
C TYR A 385 8.05 10.09 -13.62
N GLY A 386 7.70 11.33 -13.28
CA GLY A 386 8.67 12.34 -12.87
C GLY A 386 9.02 12.17 -11.39
N GLU A 387 9.73 11.10 -11.02
CA GLU A 387 10.38 11.06 -9.70
C GLU A 387 11.49 12.11 -9.68
N ARG A 388 11.37 13.07 -8.77
CA ARG A 388 12.40 14.08 -8.52
C ARG A 388 12.81 14.02 -7.06
N CYS A 389 14.11 14.07 -6.83
CA CYS A 389 14.70 13.96 -5.50
C CYS A 389 15.59 15.18 -5.23
N TRP A 390 15.51 15.70 -4.01
CA TRP A 390 16.29 16.84 -3.56
C TRP A 390 16.98 16.56 -2.23
N GLU A 391 18.21 17.05 -2.12
CA GLU A 391 18.82 17.37 -0.84
C GLU A 391 18.42 18.81 -0.47
N VAL A 392 17.98 18.99 0.77
CA VAL A 392 17.55 20.27 1.33
C VAL A 392 18.67 20.79 2.23
N ARG A 393 19.29 21.91 1.85
CA ARG A 393 20.35 22.56 2.63
C ARG A 393 19.88 23.90 3.18
N ASP A 394 20.40 24.26 4.36
CA ASP A 394 20.17 25.57 4.94
C ASP A 394 21.12 26.57 4.23
N GLY A 395 20.55 27.51 3.45
CA GLY A 395 21.28 28.63 2.83
C GLY A 395 21.29 29.88 3.72
N GLU A 396 21.92 30.97 3.26
CA GLU A 396 22.03 32.22 4.05
C GLU A 396 20.67 32.87 4.33
N ASP A 397 19.77 32.87 3.35
CA ASP A 397 18.45 33.52 3.45
C ASP A 397 17.27 32.53 3.35
N GLU A 398 17.42 31.47 2.56
CA GLU A 398 16.39 30.46 2.32
C GLU A 398 17.00 29.06 2.21
N LYS A 399 16.15 28.03 2.33
CA LYS A 399 16.59 26.66 2.08
C LYS A 399 16.84 26.43 0.59
N GLU A 400 17.99 25.85 0.27
CA GLU A 400 18.36 25.47 -1.07
C GLU A 400 17.93 24.03 -1.37
N LEU A 401 17.40 23.81 -2.58
CA LEU A 401 17.05 22.49 -3.11
C LEU A 401 18.08 22.07 -4.14
N ILE A 402 18.81 21.00 -3.86
CA ILE A 402 19.83 20.47 -4.74
C ILE A 402 19.32 19.16 -5.32
N ASP A 403 19.20 19.07 -6.64
CA ASP A 403 18.79 17.85 -7.32
C ASP A 403 19.79 16.72 -7.01
N ILE A 404 19.27 15.56 -6.59
CA ILE A 404 20.06 14.35 -6.32
C ILE A 404 19.47 13.15 -7.05
N THR A 405 20.25 12.08 -7.14
CA THR A 405 19.77 10.82 -7.71
C THR A 405 18.80 10.11 -6.77
N ARG A 406 18.00 9.20 -7.33
CA ARG A 406 17.15 8.31 -6.54
C ARG A 406 17.97 7.42 -5.61
N GLU A 407 19.11 6.91 -6.06
CA GLU A 407 19.99 6.09 -5.23
C GLU A 407 20.57 6.87 -4.04
N ASP A 408 20.95 8.14 -4.25
CA ASP A 408 21.43 9.00 -3.17
C ASP A 408 20.34 9.26 -2.13
N TRP A 409 19.10 9.54 -2.58
CA TRP A 409 17.96 9.71 -1.68
C TRP A 409 17.66 8.43 -0.88
N GLN A 410 17.66 7.26 -1.53
CA GLN A 410 17.45 5.98 -0.85
C GLN A 410 18.55 5.69 0.16
N THR A 411 19.81 5.98 -0.20
CA THR A 411 20.95 5.84 0.70
C THR A 411 20.82 6.75 1.92
N ALA A 412 20.36 7.99 1.74
CA ALA A 412 20.11 8.92 2.84
C ALA A 412 18.99 8.41 3.76
N ARG A 413 17.87 7.93 3.20
CA ARG A 413 16.78 7.29 3.96
C ARG A 413 17.29 6.14 4.82
N GLU A 414 18.03 5.20 4.24
CA GLU A 414 18.55 4.04 4.99
C GLU A 414 19.54 4.47 6.10
N ARG A 415 20.37 5.50 5.87
CA ARG A 415 21.24 6.04 6.92
C ARG A 415 20.45 6.60 8.10
N VAL A 416 19.38 7.35 7.85
CA VAL A 416 18.49 7.88 8.90
C VAL A 416 17.87 6.73 9.70
N ILE A 417 17.36 5.70 9.02
CA ILE A 417 16.76 4.53 9.68
C ILE A 417 17.79 3.78 10.53
N LEU A 418 19.04 3.68 10.05
CA LEU A 418 20.13 3.00 10.77
C LEU A 418 20.77 3.88 11.86
N GLY A 419 20.40 5.16 11.97
CA GLY A 419 21.04 6.11 12.88
C GLY A 419 22.49 6.43 12.50
N ALA A 420 22.85 6.26 11.23
CA ALA A 420 24.17 6.58 10.71
C ALA A 420 24.29 8.09 10.38
N PRO A 421 25.48 8.68 10.51
CA PRO A 421 25.68 10.09 10.20
C PRO A 421 25.35 10.40 8.73
N LEU A 422 24.63 11.50 8.53
CA LEU A 422 24.31 12.03 7.21
C LEU A 422 25.55 12.65 6.58
N ARG A 423 25.64 12.64 5.24
CA ARG A 423 26.74 13.32 4.53
C ARG A 423 26.72 14.81 4.89
N GLY A 424 27.87 15.36 5.30
CA GLY A 424 27.99 16.78 5.64
C GLY A 424 27.60 17.14 7.08
N SER A 425 27.10 16.19 7.89
CA SER A 425 26.99 16.38 9.34
C SER A 425 28.39 16.29 9.94
N VAL A 426 29.12 17.40 9.96
CA VAL A 426 30.26 17.55 10.84
C VAL A 426 29.69 17.45 12.25
N GLU A 427 29.96 16.36 12.96
CA GLU A 427 29.71 16.28 14.40
C GLU A 427 30.48 17.44 15.04
N GLY A 428 29.75 18.52 15.34
CA GLY A 428 30.25 19.61 16.15
C GLY A 428 30.52 19.06 17.54
N VAL A 429 31.79 19.11 17.93
CA VAL A 429 32.33 18.84 19.27
C VAL A 429 31.62 19.68 20.32
#